data_AF-A0A1E4SAI8-F1
#
_entry.id   AF-A0A1E4SAI8-F1
#
_cell.length_a   1.000
_cell.length_b   1.000
_cell.length_c   1.000
_cell.angle_alpha   90.00
_cell.angle_beta   90.00
_cell.angle_gamma   90.00
#
_symmetry.space_group_name_H-M   'P 1'
#
loop_
_entity.id
_entity.type
_entity.pdbx_description
1 polymer ?
#
loop_
_entity_poly.entity_id
_entity_poly.type
_entity_poly.pdbx_seq_one_letter_code
_entity_poly.pdbx_strand_id
1 'polypeptide(L)'
;VPEEYEEEILETYASITEGGTDLCVGDLPKFFHSLRIPREFVIGNARLVPKELAVEGTTHVDFTKLMTVSCQLLSFRDNRRIIEETWNQLANSVGHGHVSTLNLDDLKVLNKDLKTGMSDTLLLDMLVVATEGKGVSVSMVDFAYILGKLGQLTIPK
;
A
#
# COMPACT_ATOMS: atom_id res chain seq x y z
N VAL A 1 -15.15 -1.01 7.15
CA VAL A 1 -13.91 -0.60 7.84
C VAL A 1 -13.93 -1.24 9.21
N PRO A 2 -12.82 -1.81 9.73
CA PRO A 2 -12.75 -2.25 11.13
C PRO A 2 -12.99 -1.07 12.08
N GLU A 3 -13.83 -1.24 13.09
CA GLU A 3 -14.25 -0.15 14.00
C GLU A 3 -13.06 0.55 14.66
N GLU A 4 -12.06 -0.21 15.09
CA GLU A 4 -10.79 0.29 15.64
C GLU A 4 -10.03 1.24 14.69
N TYR A 5 -10.04 0.97 13.38
CA TYR A 5 -9.39 1.83 12.39
C TYR A 5 -10.22 3.08 12.15
N GLU A 6 -11.54 2.96 12.12
CA GLU A 6 -12.43 4.09 11.96
C GLU A 6 -12.28 5.07 13.12
N GLU A 7 -12.28 4.58 14.37
CA GLU A 7 -12.04 5.40 15.56
C GLU A 7 -10.68 6.10 15.50
N GLU A 8 -9.59 5.37 15.22
CA GLU A 8 -8.25 5.96 15.16
C GLU A 8 -8.14 7.05 14.07
N ILE A 9 -8.77 6.84 12.91
CA ILE A 9 -8.84 7.81 11.82
C ILE A 9 -9.63 9.05 12.23
N LEU A 10 -10.79 8.87 12.86
CA LEU A 10 -11.66 9.96 13.31
C LEU A 10 -11.00 10.80 14.39
N GLU A 11 -10.37 10.17 15.38
CA GLU A 11 -9.62 10.86 16.44
C GLU A 11 -8.47 11.68 15.86
N THR A 12 -7.71 11.10 14.94
CA THR A 12 -6.58 11.79 14.29
C THR A 12 -7.06 12.94 13.43
N TYR A 13 -8.15 12.74 12.68
CA TYR A 13 -8.78 13.78 11.87
C TYR A 13 -9.23 14.95 12.77
N ALA A 14 -10.01 14.66 13.82
CA ALA A 14 -10.51 15.65 14.76
C ALA A 14 -9.39 16.46 15.43
N SER A 15 -8.30 15.79 15.84
CA SER A 15 -7.14 16.44 16.43
C SER A 15 -6.42 17.40 15.47
N ILE A 16 -6.38 17.10 14.18
CA ILE A 16 -5.73 17.98 13.18
C ILE A 16 -6.64 19.14 12.79
N THR A 17 -7.95 18.93 12.76
CA THR A 17 -8.95 19.95 12.42
C THR A 17 -9.43 20.77 13.64
N GLU A 18 -8.83 20.55 14.81
CA GLU A 18 -9.16 21.27 16.05
C GLU A 18 -8.95 22.78 15.83
N GLY A 19 -10.03 23.55 15.87
CA GLY A 19 -10.04 24.97 15.49
C GLY A 19 -10.92 25.31 14.28
N GLY A 20 -11.59 24.32 13.67
CA GLY A 20 -12.60 24.52 12.63
C GLY A 20 -12.03 24.69 11.23
N THR A 21 -10.75 24.36 11.02
CA THR A 21 -10.12 24.33 9.70
C THR A 21 -10.23 22.93 9.11
N ASP A 22 -10.79 22.83 7.91
CA ASP A 22 -10.84 21.59 7.14
C ASP A 22 -9.43 21.05 6.83
N LEU A 23 -9.30 19.73 6.82
CA LEU A 23 -8.05 19.06 6.46
C LEU A 23 -7.71 19.32 4.98
N CYS A 24 -6.53 19.89 4.71
CA CYS A 24 -6.06 20.13 3.35
C CYS A 24 -5.07 19.05 2.88
N VAL A 25 -4.89 18.93 1.56
CA VAL A 25 -3.92 17.99 0.96
C VAL A 25 -2.50 18.18 1.51
N GLY A 26 -2.13 19.42 1.86
CA GLY A 26 -0.85 19.74 2.49
C GLY A 26 -0.66 19.17 3.90
N ASP A 27 -1.74 18.82 4.59
CA ASP A 27 -1.73 18.27 5.94
C ASP A 27 -1.60 16.74 5.95
N LEU A 28 -1.77 16.08 4.80
CA LEU A 28 -1.70 14.61 4.69
C LEU A 28 -0.40 14.00 5.25
N PRO A 29 0.80 14.58 5.03
CA PRO A 29 2.01 14.05 5.66
C PRO A 29 1.94 14.06 7.20
N LYS A 30 1.38 15.12 7.79
CA LYS A 30 1.18 15.22 9.25
C LYS A 30 0.13 14.20 9.70
N PHE A 31 -0.96 14.07 8.95
CA PHE A 31 -2.04 13.12 9.21
C PHE A 31 -1.53 11.66 9.25
N PHE A 32 -0.82 11.21 8.22
CA PHE A 32 -0.27 9.84 8.19
C PHE A 32 0.83 9.62 9.25
N HIS A 33 1.58 10.67 9.59
CA HIS A 33 2.53 10.60 10.69
C HIS A 33 1.84 10.41 12.04
N SER A 34 0.73 11.12 12.30
CA SER A 34 -0.07 10.98 13.52
C SER A 34 -0.68 9.58 13.65
N LEU A 35 -1.15 8.98 12.55
CA LEU A 35 -1.57 7.56 12.47
C LEU A 35 -0.41 6.55 12.60
N ARG A 36 0.82 7.03 12.78
CA ARG A 36 2.03 6.20 12.89
C ARG A 36 2.22 5.27 11.69
N ILE A 37 1.81 5.70 10.50
CA ILE A 37 2.04 4.93 9.28
C ILE A 37 3.54 4.92 8.98
N PRO A 38 4.17 3.75 8.80
CA PRO A 38 5.57 3.65 8.41
C PRO A 38 5.84 4.41 7.10
N ARG A 39 6.96 5.12 7.05
CA ARG A 39 7.28 6.05 5.95
C ARG A 39 7.39 5.34 4.60
N GLU A 40 7.81 4.09 4.60
CA GLU A 40 7.93 3.21 3.43
C GLU A 40 6.59 2.94 2.72
N PHE A 41 5.46 3.03 3.42
CA PHE A 41 4.13 2.85 2.81
C PHE A 41 3.53 4.17 2.29
N VAL A 42 4.15 5.31 2.60
CA VAL A 42 3.70 6.66 2.21
C VAL A 42 4.61 7.24 1.13
N ILE A 43 5.92 7.20 1.35
CA ILE A 43 6.92 7.81 0.46
C ILE A 43 7.16 6.91 -0.74
N GLY A 44 7.00 7.45 -1.94
CA GLY A 44 7.17 6.69 -3.19
C GLY A 44 6.01 5.75 -3.50
N ASN A 45 4.95 5.75 -2.69
CA ASN A 45 3.75 4.99 -2.98
C ASN A 45 2.98 5.63 -4.14
N ALA A 46 3.13 5.07 -5.34
CA ALA A 46 2.47 5.55 -6.57
C ALA A 46 0.93 5.44 -6.54
N ARG A 47 0.37 4.73 -5.55
CA ARG A 47 -1.07 4.60 -5.31
C ARG A 47 -1.60 5.68 -4.35
N LEU A 48 -0.72 6.39 -3.65
CA LEU A 48 -1.06 7.49 -2.77
C LEU A 48 -0.75 8.82 -3.46
N VAL A 49 -1.67 9.29 -4.31
CA VAL A 49 -1.55 10.58 -4.99
C VAL A 49 -2.32 11.64 -4.18
N PRO A 50 -1.66 12.59 -3.50
CA PRO A 50 -2.33 13.54 -2.61
C PRO A 50 -3.48 14.32 -3.27
N LYS A 51 -3.35 14.64 -4.56
CA LYS A 51 -4.38 15.34 -5.34
C LYS A 51 -5.64 14.48 -5.57
N GLU A 52 -5.50 13.16 -5.68
CA GLU A 52 -6.66 12.26 -5.88
C GLU A 52 -7.52 12.16 -4.61
N LEU A 53 -6.92 12.43 -3.44
CA LEU A 53 -7.60 12.49 -2.15
C LEU A 53 -8.36 13.81 -1.92
N ALA A 54 -8.21 14.80 -2.79
CA ALA A 54 -8.96 16.06 -2.67
C ALA A 54 -10.41 15.91 -3.17
N VAL A 55 -11.29 16.77 -2.66
CA VAL A 55 -12.57 17.06 -3.33
C VAL A 55 -12.27 17.77 -4.65
N GLU A 56 -12.97 17.37 -5.71
CA GLU A 56 -12.71 17.85 -7.07
C GLU A 56 -12.71 19.39 -7.15
N GLY A 57 -11.64 19.94 -7.73
CA GLY A 57 -11.47 21.39 -7.86
C GLY A 57 -11.07 22.13 -6.58
N THR A 58 -10.76 21.44 -5.48
CA THR A 58 -10.38 22.06 -4.20
C THR A 58 -9.05 21.53 -3.64
N THR A 59 -8.59 22.13 -2.55
CA THR A 59 -7.47 21.65 -1.74
C THR A 59 -7.89 20.86 -0.50
N HIS A 60 -9.20 20.77 -0.24
CA HIS A 60 -9.76 20.08 0.91
C HIS A 60 -9.80 18.58 0.65
N VAL A 61 -9.46 17.80 1.67
CA VAL A 61 -9.44 16.35 1.59
C VAL A 61 -10.88 15.83 1.58
N ASP A 62 -11.17 14.93 0.65
CA ASP A 62 -12.39 14.13 0.66
C ASP A 62 -12.27 13.07 1.75
N PHE A 63 -13.10 13.20 2.80
CA PHE A 63 -13.06 12.31 3.95
C PHE A 63 -13.33 10.85 3.58
N THR A 64 -14.18 10.57 2.59
CA THR A 64 -14.48 9.19 2.17
C THR A 64 -13.25 8.54 1.54
N LYS A 65 -12.51 9.30 0.72
CA LYS A 65 -11.26 8.84 0.11
C LYS A 65 -10.16 8.68 1.15
N LEU A 66 -10.05 9.64 2.08
CA LEU A 66 -9.11 9.57 3.20
C LEU A 66 -9.37 8.35 4.06
N MET A 67 -10.61 8.10 4.47
CA MET A 67 -11.01 6.94 5.26
C MET A 67 -10.58 5.64 4.57
N THR A 68 -10.90 5.49 3.28
CA THR A 68 -10.55 4.30 2.50
C THR A 68 -9.04 4.04 2.48
N VAL A 69 -8.26 5.08 2.15
CA VAL A 69 -6.80 4.96 2.04
C VAL A 69 -6.14 4.76 3.41
N SER A 70 -6.59 5.49 4.44
CA SER A 70 -6.06 5.36 5.80
C SER A 70 -6.31 3.98 6.37
N CYS A 71 -7.50 3.40 6.17
CA CYS A 71 -7.79 2.02 6.60
C CYS A 71 -6.83 1.02 5.99
N GLN A 72 -6.53 1.19 4.70
CA GLN A 72 -5.58 0.33 4.00
C GLN A 72 -4.16 0.50 4.54
N LEU A 73 -3.71 1.75 4.76
CA LEU A 73 -2.39 2.01 5.34
C LEU A 73 -2.26 1.51 6.78
N LEU A 74 -3.32 1.60 7.60
CA LEU A 74 -3.35 1.01 8.94
C LEU A 74 -3.22 -0.51 8.88
N SER A 75 -3.91 -1.17 7.94
CA SER A 75 -3.72 -2.61 7.72
C SER A 75 -2.27 -2.97 7.37
N PHE A 76 -1.57 -2.11 6.63
CA PHE A 76 -0.15 -2.31 6.31
C PHE A 76 0.75 -2.09 7.52
N ARG A 77 0.45 -1.07 8.34
CA ARG A 77 1.16 -0.79 9.59
C ARG A 77 1.10 -1.99 10.53
N ASP A 78 -0.10 -2.52 10.76
CA ASP A 78 -0.30 -3.57 11.76
C ASP A 78 0.22 -4.94 11.29
N ASN A 79 0.23 -5.16 9.97
CA ASN A 79 0.78 -6.37 9.35
C ASN A 79 2.19 -6.17 8.77
N ARG A 80 2.88 -5.09 9.15
CA ARG A 80 4.18 -4.70 8.58
C ARG A 80 5.16 -5.86 8.59
N ARG A 81 5.27 -6.56 9.72
CA ARG A 81 6.19 -7.69 9.87
C ARG A 81 5.91 -8.80 8.86
N ILE A 82 4.64 -9.17 8.68
CA ILE A 82 4.22 -10.21 7.74
C ILE A 82 4.56 -9.79 6.30
N ILE A 83 4.29 -8.52 5.96
CA ILE A 83 4.61 -7.96 4.64
C ILE A 83 6.13 -8.02 4.39
N GLU A 84 6.94 -7.53 5.33
CA GLU A 84 8.41 -7.49 5.20
C GLU A 84 9.01 -8.90 5.15
N GLU A 85 8.61 -9.81 6.04
CA GLU A 85 9.11 -11.19 6.05
C GLU A 85 8.78 -11.92 4.76
N THR A 86 7.54 -11.79 4.27
CA THR A 86 7.09 -12.44 3.03
C THR A 86 7.75 -11.82 1.80
N TRP A 87 7.89 -10.49 1.75
CA TRP A 87 8.62 -9.80 0.69
C TRP A 87 10.08 -10.25 0.62
N ASN A 88 10.74 -10.34 1.76
CA ASN A 88 12.13 -10.79 1.83
C ASN A 88 12.27 -12.25 1.40
N GLN A 89 11.32 -13.13 1.75
CA GLN A 89 11.31 -14.52 1.24
C GLN A 89 11.20 -14.56 -0.28
N LEU A 90 10.31 -13.74 -0.85
CA LEU A 90 10.14 -13.62 -2.30
C LEU A 90 11.42 -13.11 -2.98
N ALA A 91 12.02 -12.04 -2.45
CA ALA A 91 13.29 -11.47 -2.92
C ALA A 91 14.42 -12.51 -2.88
N ASN A 92 14.57 -13.23 -1.76
CA ASN A 92 15.60 -14.25 -1.62
C ASN A 92 15.42 -15.40 -2.61
N SER A 93 14.18 -15.78 -2.91
CA SER A 93 13.90 -16.87 -3.86
C SER A 93 14.26 -16.54 -5.31
N VAL A 94 14.32 -15.25 -5.69
CA VAL A 94 14.83 -14.84 -7.01
C VAL A 94 16.35 -14.58 -7.00
N GLY A 95 17.02 -14.86 -5.88
CA GLY A 95 18.47 -14.68 -5.72
C GLY A 95 18.89 -13.28 -5.29
N HIS A 96 17.95 -12.38 -4.98
CA HIS A 96 18.26 -11.04 -4.49
C HIS A 96 18.16 -11.02 -2.95
N GLY A 97 19.30 -10.87 -2.26
CA GLY A 97 19.29 -10.79 -0.78
C GLY A 97 18.48 -9.61 -0.25
N HIS A 98 18.48 -8.49 -0.96
CA HIS A 98 17.62 -7.34 -0.68
C HIS A 98 17.26 -6.65 -2.00
N VAL A 99 15.98 -6.60 -2.33
CA VAL A 99 15.48 -5.97 -3.55
C VAL A 99 14.36 -4.99 -3.24
N SER A 100 14.41 -3.83 -3.90
CA SER A 100 13.38 -2.80 -3.76
C SER A 100 12.16 -3.09 -4.65
N THR A 101 12.35 -3.76 -5.78
CA THR A 101 11.29 -4.14 -6.72
C THR A 101 11.58 -5.46 -7.42
N LEU A 102 10.53 -6.14 -7.92
CA LEU A 102 10.62 -7.35 -8.72
C LEU A 102 10.05 -7.10 -10.12
N ASN A 103 10.78 -7.48 -11.16
CA ASN A 103 10.40 -7.32 -12.55
C ASN A 103 10.02 -8.66 -13.22
N LEU A 104 9.82 -8.65 -14.54
CA LEU A 104 9.45 -9.84 -15.30
C LEU A 104 10.50 -10.96 -15.23
N ASP A 105 11.78 -10.62 -15.29
CA ASP A 105 12.86 -11.61 -15.23
C ASP A 105 12.90 -12.27 -13.86
N ASP A 106 12.65 -11.53 -12.79
CA ASP A 106 12.53 -12.08 -11.44
C ASP A 106 11.33 -13.03 -11.34
N LEU A 107 10.17 -12.67 -11.91
CA LEU A 107 9.01 -13.57 -11.95
C LEU A 107 9.26 -14.84 -12.77
N LYS A 108 10.08 -14.76 -13.83
CA LYS A 108 10.49 -15.95 -14.61
C LYS A 108 11.33 -16.91 -13.79
N VAL A 109 12.20 -16.41 -12.92
CA VAL A 109 12.95 -17.23 -11.96
C VAL A 109 11.98 -17.96 -11.03
N LEU A 110 11.03 -17.24 -10.43
CA LEU A 110 9.99 -17.86 -9.58
C LEU A 110 9.15 -18.91 -10.30
N ASN A 111 8.69 -18.61 -11.51
CA ASN A 111 7.89 -19.52 -12.34
C ASN A 111 8.63 -20.84 -12.61
N LYS A 112 9.94 -20.75 -12.86
CA LYS A 112 10.81 -21.92 -13.06
C LYS A 112 11.00 -22.71 -11.76
N ASP A 113 11.26 -22.04 -10.65
CA ASP A 113 11.55 -22.68 -9.37
C ASP A 113 10.31 -23.35 -8.76
N LEU A 114 9.15 -22.67 -8.84
CA LEU A 114 7.85 -23.18 -8.42
C LEU A 114 7.22 -24.16 -9.42
N LYS A 115 7.82 -24.28 -10.62
CA LYS A 115 7.33 -25.14 -11.72
C LYS A 115 5.86 -24.90 -12.05
N THR A 116 5.41 -23.64 -12.01
CA THR A 116 4.00 -23.31 -12.27
C THR A 116 3.63 -23.40 -13.74
N GLY A 117 4.61 -23.34 -14.65
CA GLY A 117 4.40 -23.51 -16.09
C GLY A 117 3.67 -22.33 -16.75
N MET A 118 3.70 -21.16 -16.13
CA MET A 118 3.06 -19.95 -16.65
C MET A 118 3.80 -19.41 -17.88
N SER A 119 3.07 -18.82 -18.83
CA SER A 119 3.67 -18.15 -19.99
C SER A 119 4.14 -16.74 -19.66
N ASP A 120 5.10 -16.22 -20.44
CA ASP A 120 5.58 -14.84 -20.30
C ASP A 120 4.45 -13.81 -20.38
N THR A 121 3.46 -14.03 -21.25
CA THR A 121 2.28 -13.16 -21.38
C THR A 121 1.47 -13.11 -20.09
N LEU A 122 1.26 -14.27 -19.45
CA LEU A 122 0.53 -14.33 -18.18
C LEU A 122 1.32 -13.67 -17.04
N LEU A 123 2.65 -13.83 -17.01
CA LEU A 123 3.49 -13.15 -16.03
C LEU A 123 3.48 -11.62 -16.22
N LEU A 124 3.45 -11.15 -17.46
CA LEU A 124 3.27 -9.73 -17.76
C LEU A 124 1.90 -9.22 -17.29
N ASP A 125 0.83 -9.96 -17.54
CA ASP A 125 -0.50 -9.60 -17.06
C ASP A 125 -0.54 -9.52 -15.52
N MET A 126 0.13 -10.45 -14.83
CA MET A 126 0.28 -10.41 -13.37
C MET A 126 1.00 -9.14 -12.89
N LEU A 127 2.08 -8.72 -13.57
CA LEU A 127 2.77 -7.47 -13.24
C LEU A 127 1.86 -6.26 -13.42
N VAL A 128 1.12 -6.20 -14.53
CA VAL A 128 0.19 -5.09 -14.81
C VAL A 128 -0.91 -5.02 -13.75
N VAL A 129 -1.47 -6.16 -13.35
CA VAL A 129 -2.47 -6.22 -12.27
C VAL A 129 -1.86 -5.81 -10.93
N ALA A 130 -0.65 -6.28 -10.62
CA ALA A 130 0.06 -5.98 -9.38
C ALA A 130 0.39 -4.49 -9.23
N THR A 131 0.72 -3.80 -10.33
CA THR A 131 1.05 -2.37 -10.32
C THR A 131 -0.13 -1.47 -10.68
N GLU A 132 -1.31 -2.04 -10.95
CA GLU A 132 -2.46 -1.33 -11.55
C GLU A 132 -2.08 -0.55 -12.82
N GLY A 133 -1.17 -1.12 -13.60
CA GLY A 133 -0.63 -0.51 -14.83
C GLY A 133 0.29 0.68 -14.60
N LYS A 134 0.62 1.04 -13.34
CA LYS A 134 1.44 2.21 -13.01
C LYS A 134 2.95 1.95 -13.09
N GLY A 135 3.38 0.70 -13.29
CA GLY A 135 4.80 0.35 -13.32
C GLY A 135 5.10 -0.99 -13.99
N VAL A 136 6.38 -1.19 -14.31
CA VAL A 136 6.94 -2.41 -14.94
C VAL A 136 7.58 -3.36 -13.93
N SER A 137 7.56 -2.99 -12.65
CA SER A 137 8.08 -3.78 -11.54
C SER A 137 7.18 -3.60 -10.32
N VAL A 138 7.07 -4.64 -9.51
CA VAL A 138 6.29 -4.68 -8.28
C VAL A 138 7.18 -4.24 -7.13
N SER A 139 6.77 -3.23 -6.37
CA SER A 139 7.44 -2.85 -5.11
C SER A 139 6.88 -3.63 -3.92
N MET A 140 7.55 -3.55 -2.76
CA MET A 140 6.98 -4.05 -1.49
C MET A 140 5.61 -3.45 -1.19
N VAL A 141 5.40 -2.18 -1.56
CA VAL A 141 4.10 -1.50 -1.38
C VAL A 141 3.06 -2.16 -2.28
N ASP A 142 3.32 -2.33 -3.58
CA ASP A 142 2.40 -3.04 -4.49
C ASP A 142 2.08 -4.45 -3.99
N PHE A 143 3.07 -5.14 -3.47
CA PHE A 143 2.90 -6.45 -2.85
C PHE A 143 1.97 -6.41 -1.62
N ALA A 144 2.09 -5.39 -0.75
CA ALA A 144 1.16 -5.19 0.36
C ALA A 144 -0.28 -4.98 -0.12
N TYR A 145 -0.50 -4.24 -1.22
CA TYR A 145 -1.82 -4.09 -1.83
C TYR A 145 -2.37 -5.44 -2.33
N ILE A 146 -1.52 -6.30 -2.91
CA ILE A 146 -1.92 -7.65 -3.34
C ILE A 146 -2.33 -8.50 -2.13
N LEU A 147 -1.51 -8.54 -1.07
CA LEU A 147 -1.81 -9.29 0.15
C LEU A 147 -3.14 -8.83 0.78
N GLY A 148 -3.38 -7.51 0.80
CA GLY A 148 -4.64 -6.93 1.25
C GLY A 148 -5.84 -7.42 0.43
N LYS A 149 -5.74 -7.39 -0.91
CA LYS A 149 -6.79 -7.89 -1.82
C LYS A 149 -7.04 -9.40 -1.69
N LEU A 150 -6.01 -10.17 -1.30
CA LEU A 150 -6.11 -11.61 -1.03
C LEU A 150 -6.62 -11.94 0.40
N GLY A 151 -6.94 -10.93 1.21
CA GLY A 151 -7.40 -11.10 2.59
C GLY A 151 -6.32 -11.55 3.57
N GLN A 152 -5.05 -11.52 3.18
CA GLN A 152 -3.92 -12.00 4.00
C GLN A 152 -3.45 -11.00 5.06
N LEU A 153 -3.94 -9.75 4.99
CA LEU A 153 -3.66 -8.69 5.97
C LEU A 153 -4.85 -8.45 6.91
N THR A 154 -5.68 -9.48 7.12
CA THR A 154 -6.81 -9.38 8.05
C THR A 154 -6.29 -9.21 9.47
N ILE A 155 -6.92 -8.29 10.21
CA ILE A 155 -6.63 -8.08 11.62
C ILE A 155 -6.84 -9.41 12.36
N PRO A 156 -5.83 -9.95 13.06
CA PRO A 156 -6.05 -11.08 13.95
C PRO A 156 -7.07 -10.66 15.01
N LYS A 157 -8.21 -11.37 15.05
CA LYS A 157 -9.24 -11.22 16.08
C LYS A 157 -8.71 -11.46 17.48
#